data_AF-A0A6A2WMY1-F1
#
_entry.id   AF-A0A6A2WMY1-F1
#
_cell.length_a   1.000
_cell.length_b   1.000
_cell.length_c   1.000
_cell.angle_alpha   90.00
_cell.angle_beta   90.00
_cell.angle_gamma   90.00
#
_symmetry.space_group_name_H-M   'P 1'
#
loop_
_entity.id
_entity.type
_entity.pdbx_description
1 polymer ?
#
loop_
_entity_poly.entity_id
_entity_poly.type
_entity_poly.pdbx_seq_one_letter_code
_entity_poly.pdbx_strand_id
1 'polypeptide(L)'
;MTTVVPTSEEDPVLPVVRFTAELSWADAGPEVAEPQVTRLCMEAQQYMEMERWLDLASLMITSAEIVFSKVSDKDLECIFTVICNLVSNLKNPNEELEVAKLISTKITQPTDKPAMRLKILFDLYNLLEGPDSRFFVYMQALTLALNGAVTDHIVSSFKKIDSFLKEWNIGIKDQRNLCLTVANVLKENKSSGKDSFKFLTKYLATFSGEDSYVMSEAKEEAVHAIVEFVKAPDTFQVLFMKIV
;
A
#
# COMPACT_ATOMS: atom_id res chain seq x y z
N MET A 1 4.64 45.60 21.02
CA MET A 1 4.34 44.21 21.41
C MET A 1 3.22 43.74 20.51
N THR A 2 3.53 42.90 19.52
CA THR A 2 2.54 42.34 18.61
C THR A 2 2.10 41.03 19.22
N THR A 3 0.88 40.99 19.74
CA THR A 3 0.25 39.79 20.28
C THR A 3 0.02 38.83 19.11
N VAL A 4 0.86 37.80 19.01
CA VAL A 4 0.62 36.68 18.10
C VAL A 4 -0.51 35.88 18.73
N VAL A 5 -1.71 36.04 18.19
CA VAL A 5 -2.83 35.13 18.48
C VAL A 5 -2.42 33.77 17.93
N PRO A 6 -2.32 32.71 18.75
CA PRO A 6 -2.17 31.37 18.22
C PRO A 6 -3.48 31.07 17.50
N THR A 7 -3.46 31.13 16.16
CA THR A 7 -4.45 30.41 15.37
C THR A 7 -4.26 28.95 15.74
N SER A 8 -5.17 28.38 16.55
CA SER A 8 -5.27 26.93 16.61
C SER A 8 -5.49 26.50 15.17
N GLU A 9 -4.50 25.86 14.56
CA GLU A 9 -4.69 25.19 13.28
C GLU A 9 -5.86 24.23 13.48
N GLU A 10 -6.98 24.54 12.86
CA GLU A 10 -8.18 23.73 12.92
C GLU A 10 -7.80 22.35 12.34
N ASP A 11 -8.07 21.28 13.09
CA ASP A 11 -7.70 19.93 12.66
C ASP A 11 -8.27 19.66 11.25
N PRO A 12 -7.43 19.33 10.24
CA PRO A 12 -7.86 19.22 8.85
C PRO A 12 -8.83 18.05 8.60
N VAL A 13 -9.03 17.15 9.58
CA VAL A 13 -9.96 16.02 9.49
C VAL A 13 -11.39 16.50 9.25
N LEU A 14 -11.94 17.40 10.07
CA LEU A 14 -13.34 17.82 9.96
C LEU A 14 -13.64 18.57 8.65
N PRO A 15 -12.78 19.50 8.16
CA PRO A 15 -12.90 20.07 6.83
C PRO A 15 -12.93 19.04 5.71
N VAL A 16 -12.05 18.02 5.76
CA VAL A 16 -12.01 16.95 4.73
C VAL A 16 -13.27 16.08 4.79
N VAL A 17 -13.75 15.73 5.98
CA VAL A 17 -15.02 14.98 6.15
C VAL A 17 -16.18 15.78 5.57
N ARG A 18 -16.27 17.08 5.87
CA ARG A 18 -17.33 17.94 5.34
C ARG A 18 -17.26 18.01 3.81
N PHE A 19 -16.09 18.29 3.26
CA PHE A 19 -15.89 18.43 1.82
C PHE A 19 -16.26 17.14 1.06
N THR A 20 -15.78 16.00 1.53
CA THR A 20 -16.10 14.70 0.91
C THR A 20 -17.58 14.33 1.08
N ALA A 21 -18.22 14.67 2.19
CA ALA A 21 -19.65 14.47 2.40
C ALA A 21 -20.50 15.35 1.47
N GLU A 22 -20.19 16.64 1.35
CA GLU A 22 -20.91 17.57 0.46
C GLU A 22 -20.88 17.09 -0.99
N LEU A 23 -19.72 16.63 -1.45
CA LEU A 23 -19.56 16.08 -2.81
C LEU A 23 -20.23 14.71 -2.99
N SER A 24 -20.28 13.88 -1.94
CA SER A 24 -20.97 12.59 -1.98
C SER A 24 -22.48 12.77 -2.13
N TRP A 25 -23.04 13.81 -1.52
CA TRP A 25 -24.47 14.11 -1.49
C TRP A 25 -24.91 15.24 -2.43
N ALA A 26 -24.01 15.74 -3.30
CA ALA A 26 -24.28 16.87 -4.19
C ALA A 26 -25.53 16.68 -5.06
N ASP A 27 -25.84 15.43 -5.42
CA ASP A 27 -26.96 15.07 -6.30
C ASP A 27 -28.31 14.93 -5.56
N ALA A 28 -28.32 14.96 -4.22
CA ALA A 28 -29.51 14.67 -3.40
C ALA A 28 -30.38 15.89 -3.07
N GLY A 29 -29.94 17.10 -3.44
CA GLY A 29 -30.59 18.37 -3.09
C GLY A 29 -30.35 18.78 -1.63
N PRO A 30 -30.55 20.08 -1.29
CA PRO A 30 -30.13 20.63 0.01
C PRO A 30 -30.85 20.01 1.21
N GLU A 31 -32.16 19.72 1.09
CA GLU A 31 -32.97 19.15 2.18
C GLU A 31 -32.50 17.76 2.64
N VAL A 32 -31.88 16.99 1.74
CA VAL A 32 -31.33 15.66 2.04
C VAL A 32 -29.83 15.74 2.34
N ALA A 33 -29.08 16.55 1.61
CA ALA A 33 -27.63 16.64 1.75
C ALA A 33 -27.21 17.24 3.10
N GLU A 34 -27.80 18.35 3.53
CA GLU A 34 -27.37 19.08 4.73
C GLU A 34 -27.49 18.25 6.03
N PRO A 35 -28.58 17.49 6.27
CA PRO A 35 -28.65 16.58 7.42
C PRO A 35 -27.60 15.46 7.37
N GLN A 36 -27.29 14.92 6.18
CA GLN A 36 -26.31 13.85 6.03
C GLN A 36 -24.88 14.35 6.27
N VAL A 37 -24.53 15.52 5.72
CA VAL A 37 -23.23 16.17 5.94
C VAL A 37 -23.04 16.47 7.42
N THR A 38 -24.06 17.04 8.07
CA THR A 38 -24.00 17.35 9.51
C THR A 38 -23.83 16.08 10.35
N ARG A 39 -24.57 15.00 10.03
CA ARG A 39 -24.43 13.72 10.72
C ARG A 39 -22.99 13.17 10.61
N LEU A 40 -22.43 13.13 9.40
CA LEU A 40 -21.07 12.61 9.18
C LEU A 40 -20.00 13.46 9.89
N CYS A 41 -20.15 14.79 9.90
CA CYS A 41 -19.25 15.67 10.67
C CYS A 41 -19.36 15.42 12.17
N MET A 42 -20.57 15.23 12.70
CA MET A 42 -20.77 14.91 14.12
C MET A 42 -20.19 13.55 14.50
N GLU A 43 -20.39 12.52 13.67
CA GLU A 43 -19.80 11.19 13.87
C GLU A 43 -18.27 11.26 13.86
N ALA A 44 -17.68 11.96 12.90
CA ALA A 44 -16.24 12.16 12.83
C ALA A 44 -15.69 12.87 14.08
N GLN A 45 -16.35 13.94 14.52
CA GLN A 45 -15.96 14.65 15.74
C GLN A 45 -16.04 13.74 16.97
N GLN A 46 -17.09 12.93 17.10
CA GLN A 46 -17.22 11.96 18.20
C GLN A 46 -16.10 10.91 18.16
N TYR A 47 -15.74 10.40 16.98
CA TYR A 47 -14.63 9.46 16.86
C TYR A 47 -13.29 10.08 17.24
N MET A 48 -13.05 11.36 16.91
CA MET A 48 -11.86 12.08 17.34
C MET A 48 -11.82 12.26 18.86
N GLU A 49 -12.91 12.72 19.48
CA GLU A 49 -13.00 12.93 20.93
C GLU A 49 -12.84 11.63 21.74
N MET A 50 -13.27 10.50 21.18
CA MET A 50 -13.16 9.17 21.78
C MET A 50 -11.88 8.42 21.38
N GLU A 51 -10.97 9.05 20.61
CA GLU A 51 -9.76 8.41 20.06
C GLU A 51 -10.05 7.11 19.27
N ARG A 52 -11.22 7.03 18.62
CA ARG A 52 -11.65 5.89 17.78
C ARG A 52 -11.14 6.03 16.35
N TRP A 53 -9.82 5.99 16.20
CA TRP A 53 -9.15 6.27 14.92
C TRP A 53 -9.52 5.30 13.79
N LEU A 54 -9.76 4.03 14.09
CA LEU A 54 -10.18 3.04 13.10
C LEU A 54 -11.55 3.36 12.49
N ASP A 55 -12.52 3.76 13.32
CA ASP A 55 -13.84 4.15 12.87
C ASP A 55 -13.79 5.46 12.06
N LEU A 56 -12.98 6.42 12.51
CA LEU A 56 -12.74 7.66 11.78
C LEU A 56 -12.12 7.40 10.40
N ALA A 57 -11.08 6.57 10.32
CA ALA A 57 -10.45 6.18 9.05
C ALA A 57 -11.45 5.49 8.12
N SER A 58 -12.31 4.62 8.65
CA SER A 58 -13.37 3.93 7.90
C SER A 58 -14.38 4.91 7.30
N LEU A 59 -14.84 5.88 8.11
CA LEU A 59 -15.78 6.92 7.67
C LEU A 59 -15.17 7.79 6.58
N MET A 60 -13.94 8.28 6.79
CA MET A 60 -13.26 9.16 5.86
C MET A 60 -12.96 8.47 4.53
N ILE A 61 -12.42 7.24 4.56
CA ILE A 61 -12.05 6.54 3.32
C ILE A 61 -13.26 6.13 2.50
N THR A 62 -14.36 5.75 3.17
CA THR A 62 -15.62 5.41 2.48
C THR A 62 -16.18 6.64 1.76
N SER A 63 -16.11 7.82 2.39
CA SER A 63 -16.54 9.08 1.78
C SER A 63 -15.61 9.52 0.65
N ALA A 64 -14.29 9.39 0.84
CA ALA A 64 -13.28 9.72 -0.17
C ALA A 64 -13.40 8.84 -1.43
N GLU A 65 -13.72 7.56 -1.27
CA GLU A 65 -13.88 6.62 -2.37
C GLU A 65 -15.06 7.01 -3.29
N ILE A 66 -16.18 7.49 -2.72
CA ILE A 66 -17.35 7.94 -3.49
C ILE A 66 -17.02 9.14 -4.38
N VAL A 67 -16.15 10.02 -3.91
CA VAL A 67 -15.79 11.26 -4.62
C VAL A 67 -14.52 11.12 -5.44
N PHE A 68 -13.90 9.93 -5.46
CA PHE A 68 -12.59 9.69 -6.07
C PHE A 68 -12.54 10.10 -7.56
N SER A 69 -13.63 9.85 -8.29
CA SER A 69 -13.79 10.23 -9.70
C SER A 69 -14.38 11.63 -9.91
N LYS A 70 -14.85 12.30 -8.84
CA LYS A 70 -15.55 13.59 -8.90
C LYS A 70 -14.65 14.80 -8.64
N VAL A 71 -13.44 14.60 -8.11
CA VAL A 71 -12.53 15.70 -7.73
C VAL A 71 -11.24 15.72 -8.56
N SER A 72 -10.51 16.83 -8.48
CA SER A 72 -9.21 16.97 -9.15
C SER A 72 -8.13 16.11 -8.48
N ASP A 73 -7.06 15.78 -9.22
CA ASP A 73 -5.94 15.01 -8.68
C ASP A 73 -5.28 15.70 -7.47
N LYS A 74 -5.25 17.04 -7.45
CA LYS A 74 -4.70 17.80 -6.31
C LYS A 74 -5.57 17.67 -5.06
N ASP A 75 -6.90 17.69 -5.24
CA ASP A 75 -7.82 17.53 -4.12
C ASP A 75 -7.77 16.10 -3.57
N LEU A 76 -7.61 15.08 -4.43
CA LEU A 76 -7.38 13.70 -4.00
C LEU A 76 -6.12 13.57 -3.15
N GLU A 77 -5.01 14.14 -3.62
CA GLU A 77 -3.75 14.12 -2.86
C GLU A 77 -3.94 14.75 -1.48
N CYS A 78 -4.64 15.89 -1.39
CA CYS A 78 -4.94 16.56 -0.12
C CYS A 78 -5.82 15.68 0.80
N ILE A 79 -6.95 15.17 0.30
CA ILE A 79 -7.87 14.32 1.06
C ILE A 79 -7.14 13.11 1.64
N PHE A 80 -6.42 12.38 0.78
CA PHE A 80 -5.75 11.16 1.20
C PHE A 80 -4.51 11.42 2.07
N THR A 81 -3.85 12.58 1.93
CA THR A 81 -2.80 13.00 2.88
C THR A 81 -3.37 13.11 4.29
N VAL A 82 -4.54 13.75 4.46
CA VAL A 82 -5.18 13.88 5.78
C VAL A 82 -5.62 12.50 6.32
N ILE A 83 -6.18 11.64 5.47
CA ILE A 83 -6.57 10.28 5.86
C ILE A 83 -5.35 9.46 6.30
N CYS A 84 -4.24 9.52 5.55
CA CYS A 84 -3.04 8.77 5.88
C CYS A 84 -2.40 9.30 7.18
N ASN A 85 -2.41 10.61 7.41
CA ASN A 85 -1.88 11.23 8.63
C ASN A 85 -2.60 10.80 9.91
N LEU A 86 -3.78 10.17 9.83
CA LEU A 86 -4.43 9.59 11.01
C LEU A 86 -3.52 8.58 11.74
N VAL A 87 -2.66 7.87 11.00
CA VAL A 87 -1.75 6.88 11.61
C VAL A 87 -0.73 7.52 12.54
N SER A 88 -0.38 8.79 12.33
CA SER A 88 0.57 9.51 13.18
C SER A 88 0.02 9.83 14.57
N ASN A 89 -1.30 9.72 14.77
CA ASN A 89 -1.92 9.86 16.09
C ASN A 89 -1.89 8.54 16.89
N LEU A 90 -1.53 7.42 16.26
CA LEU A 90 -1.59 6.09 16.85
C LEU A 90 -0.30 5.78 17.60
N LYS A 91 -0.41 5.59 18.92
CA LYS A 91 0.73 5.22 19.77
C LYS A 91 0.90 3.70 19.90
N ASN A 92 -0.15 2.95 19.59
CA ASN A 92 -0.18 1.50 19.70
C ASN A 92 0.15 0.87 18.34
N PRO A 93 1.23 0.08 18.21
CA PRO A 93 1.59 -0.59 16.96
C PRO A 93 0.50 -1.50 16.38
N ASN A 94 -0.29 -2.15 17.24
CA ASN A 94 -1.38 -3.01 16.77
C ASN A 94 -2.52 -2.19 16.16
N GLU A 95 -2.84 -1.05 16.76
CA GLU A 95 -3.85 -0.13 16.23
C GLU A 95 -3.36 0.54 14.95
N GLU A 96 -2.07 0.94 14.89
CA GLU A 96 -1.42 1.41 13.66
C GLU A 96 -1.58 0.40 12.53
N LEU A 97 -1.31 -0.87 12.81
CA LEU A 97 -1.46 -1.96 11.85
C LEU A 97 -2.92 -2.12 11.38
N GLU A 98 -3.90 -2.06 12.29
CA GLU A 98 -5.32 -2.18 11.93
C GLU A 98 -5.80 -1.04 11.04
N VAL A 99 -5.44 0.20 11.38
CA VAL A 99 -5.77 1.39 10.58
C VAL A 99 -5.05 1.35 9.23
N ALA A 100 -3.76 1.01 9.20
CA ALA A 100 -2.98 0.87 7.97
C ALA A 100 -3.56 -0.22 7.06
N LYS A 101 -3.98 -1.36 7.63
CA LYS A 101 -4.65 -2.44 6.90
C LYS A 101 -5.96 -1.96 6.28
N LEU A 102 -6.78 -1.24 7.04
CA LEU A 102 -8.05 -0.71 6.55
C LEU A 102 -7.83 0.27 5.39
N ILE A 103 -6.94 1.26 5.58
CA ILE A 103 -6.66 2.29 4.59
C ILE A 103 -6.11 1.66 3.30
N SER A 104 -5.06 0.85 3.42
CA SER A 104 -4.42 0.25 2.25
C SER A 104 -5.34 -0.73 1.50
N THR A 105 -6.10 -1.56 2.20
CA THR A 105 -7.04 -2.51 1.57
C THR A 105 -8.14 -1.80 0.78
N LYS A 106 -8.62 -0.65 1.27
CA LYS A 106 -9.61 0.17 0.56
C LYS A 106 -9.00 0.87 -0.65
N ILE A 107 -7.77 1.38 -0.53
CA ILE A 107 -7.05 1.99 -1.65
C ILE A 107 -6.75 0.97 -2.76
N THR A 108 -6.45 -0.28 -2.42
CA THR A 108 -6.12 -1.32 -3.42
C THR A 108 -7.32 -1.97 -4.11
N GLN A 109 -8.55 -1.54 -3.80
CA GLN A 109 -9.73 -2.04 -4.50
C GLN A 109 -9.66 -1.75 -6.01
N PRO A 110 -10.31 -2.56 -6.87
CA PRO A 110 -10.28 -2.34 -8.32
C PRO A 110 -11.03 -1.06 -8.70
N THR A 111 -10.30 0.00 -9.03
CA THR A 111 -10.87 1.32 -9.38
C THR A 111 -9.92 2.07 -10.33
N ASP A 112 -10.39 3.20 -10.84
CA ASP A 112 -9.64 4.14 -11.66
C ASP A 112 -8.37 4.68 -10.97
N LYS A 113 -7.43 5.19 -11.79
CA LYS A 113 -6.16 5.84 -11.41
C LYS A 113 -5.21 4.99 -10.55
N PRO A 114 -4.76 3.81 -11.01
CA PRO A 114 -3.85 2.94 -10.24
C PRO A 114 -2.53 3.61 -9.85
N ALA A 115 -1.98 4.49 -10.70
CA ALA A 115 -0.76 5.24 -10.37
C ALA A 115 -0.95 6.22 -9.20
N MET A 116 -2.10 6.91 -9.12
CA MET A 116 -2.42 7.82 -8.01
C MET A 116 -2.60 7.03 -6.71
N ARG A 117 -3.34 5.91 -6.76
CA ARG A 117 -3.53 5.02 -5.60
C ARG A 117 -2.20 4.46 -5.10
N LEU A 118 -1.30 4.11 -6.01
CA LEU A 118 0.05 3.66 -5.65
C LEU A 118 0.86 4.76 -4.97
N LYS A 119 0.76 6.02 -5.44
CA LYS A 119 1.38 7.17 -4.78
C LYS A 119 0.86 7.32 -3.34
N ILE A 120 -0.45 7.28 -3.14
CA ILE A 120 -1.08 7.37 -1.81
C ILE A 120 -0.59 6.25 -0.88
N LEU A 121 -0.44 5.02 -1.37
CA LEU A 121 0.10 3.91 -0.56
C LEU A 121 1.55 4.16 -0.13
N PHE A 122 2.38 4.79 -0.97
CA PHE A 122 3.73 5.17 -0.58
C PHE A 122 3.74 6.31 0.44
N ASP A 123 2.83 7.27 0.32
CA ASP A 123 2.67 8.33 1.32
C ASP A 123 2.27 7.73 2.67
N LEU A 124 1.31 6.80 2.70
CA LEU A 124 0.98 6.02 3.91
C LEU A 124 2.20 5.26 4.43
N TYR A 125 2.90 4.51 3.58
CA TYR A 125 4.08 3.74 3.97
C TYR A 125 5.14 4.59 4.69
N ASN A 126 5.37 5.82 4.20
CA ASN A 126 6.36 6.73 4.74
C ASN A 126 5.98 7.29 6.13
N LEU A 127 4.69 7.29 6.48
CA LEU A 127 4.18 7.76 7.77
C LEU A 127 4.18 6.67 8.85
N LEU A 128 4.17 5.39 8.46
CA LEU A 128 4.14 4.27 9.40
C LEU A 128 5.48 4.09 10.08
N GLU A 129 5.47 3.71 11.36
CA GLU A 129 6.67 3.36 12.12
C GLU A 129 6.80 1.85 12.30
N GLY A 130 5.68 1.13 12.38
CA GLY A 130 5.64 -0.31 12.63
C GLY A 130 6.18 -1.15 11.46
N PRO A 131 7.09 -2.12 11.69
CA PRO A 131 7.61 -3.00 10.63
C PRO A 131 6.50 -3.83 9.96
N ASP A 132 5.55 -4.34 10.74
CA ASP A 132 4.42 -5.12 10.23
C ASP A 132 3.49 -4.26 9.36
N SER A 133 3.23 -3.02 9.79
CA SER A 133 2.42 -2.05 9.05
C SER A 133 3.07 -1.71 7.71
N ARG A 134 4.38 -1.41 7.73
CA ARG A 134 5.18 -1.14 6.53
C ARG A 134 5.18 -2.32 5.57
N PHE A 135 5.44 -3.53 6.06
CA PHE A 135 5.42 -4.74 5.24
C PHE A 135 4.05 -4.94 4.58
N PHE A 136 2.96 -4.85 5.36
CA PHE A 136 1.61 -5.02 4.85
C PHE A 136 1.27 -4.02 3.74
N VAL A 137 1.52 -2.72 3.97
CA VAL A 137 1.24 -1.66 2.99
C VAL A 137 2.10 -1.83 1.74
N TYR A 138 3.37 -2.25 1.89
CA TYR A 138 4.22 -2.52 0.73
C TYR A 138 3.70 -3.70 -0.12
N MET A 139 3.23 -4.78 0.50
CA MET A 139 2.61 -5.90 -0.21
C MET A 139 1.33 -5.48 -0.95
N GLN A 140 0.53 -4.60 -0.35
CA GLN A 140 -0.64 -3.99 -1.01
C GLN A 140 -0.21 -3.14 -2.22
N ALA A 141 0.85 -2.35 -2.10
CA ALA A 141 1.41 -1.56 -3.20
C ALA A 141 1.89 -2.42 -4.38
N LEU A 142 2.56 -3.55 -4.11
CA LEU A 142 2.97 -4.50 -5.15
C LEU A 142 1.77 -5.11 -5.87
N THR A 143 0.75 -5.51 -5.11
CA THR A 143 -0.49 -6.10 -5.64
C THR A 143 -1.22 -5.11 -6.53
N LEU A 144 -1.35 -3.85 -6.10
CA LEU A 144 -1.93 -2.78 -6.89
C LEU A 144 -1.12 -2.49 -8.16
N ALA A 145 0.20 -2.50 -8.07
CA ALA A 145 1.06 -2.23 -9.22
C ALA A 145 0.90 -3.31 -10.31
N LEU A 146 0.78 -4.58 -9.92
CA LEU A 146 0.47 -5.69 -10.83
C LEU A 146 -0.92 -5.54 -11.45
N ASN A 147 -1.96 -5.42 -10.61
CA ASN A 147 -3.35 -5.36 -11.08
C ASN A 147 -3.65 -4.12 -11.92
N GLY A 148 -3.01 -3.00 -11.60
CA GLY A 148 -3.15 -1.73 -12.30
C GLY A 148 -2.24 -1.57 -13.50
N ALA A 149 -1.39 -2.55 -13.82
CA ALA A 149 -0.38 -2.47 -14.88
C ALA A 149 0.53 -1.23 -14.79
N VAL A 150 0.90 -0.84 -13.57
CA VAL A 150 1.75 0.34 -13.27
C VAL A 150 3.05 -0.06 -12.56
N THR A 151 3.58 -1.23 -12.93
CA THR A 151 4.77 -1.84 -12.33
C THR A 151 6.01 -0.95 -12.41
N ASP A 152 6.13 -0.13 -13.46
CA ASP A 152 7.25 0.80 -13.65
C ASP A 152 7.45 1.80 -12.50
N HIS A 153 6.38 2.18 -11.80
CA HIS A 153 6.45 3.13 -10.68
C HIS A 153 7.07 2.52 -9.41
N ILE A 154 7.09 1.19 -9.27
CA ILE A 154 7.58 0.52 -8.05
C ILE A 154 8.97 -0.12 -8.22
N VAL A 155 9.44 -0.37 -9.46
CA VAL A 155 10.72 -1.06 -9.74
C VAL A 155 11.91 -0.45 -8.99
N SER A 156 11.96 0.87 -8.87
CA SER A 156 13.08 1.56 -8.20
C SER A 156 13.22 1.16 -6.71
N SER A 157 12.12 0.82 -6.05
CA SER A 157 12.10 0.44 -4.63
C SER A 157 12.79 -0.90 -4.36
N PHE A 158 12.88 -1.80 -5.35
CA PHE A 158 13.47 -3.13 -5.19
C PHE A 158 14.96 -3.12 -4.87
N LYS A 159 15.65 -2.01 -5.17
CA LYS A 159 17.04 -1.79 -4.74
C LYS A 159 17.20 -1.79 -3.21
N LYS A 160 16.12 -1.49 -2.47
CA LYS A 160 16.10 -1.42 -1.01
C LYS A 160 15.55 -2.68 -0.35
N ILE A 161 15.13 -3.70 -1.12
CA ILE A 161 14.47 -4.90 -0.56
C ILE A 161 15.30 -5.59 0.52
N ASP A 162 16.63 -5.65 0.36
CA ASP A 162 17.51 -6.35 1.29
C ASP A 162 17.64 -5.56 2.61
N SER A 163 17.41 -4.24 2.57
CA SER A 163 17.26 -3.40 3.76
C SER A 163 15.91 -3.63 4.42
N PHE A 164 14.83 -3.64 3.63
CA PHE A 164 13.47 -3.88 4.11
C PHE A 164 13.31 -5.24 4.79
N LEU A 165 13.88 -6.29 4.21
CA LEU A 165 13.86 -7.64 4.81
C LEU A 165 14.52 -7.69 6.20
N LYS A 166 15.57 -6.90 6.42
CA LYS A 166 16.23 -6.78 7.73
C LYS A 166 15.41 -5.95 8.71
N GLU A 167 14.81 -4.88 8.22
CA GLU A 167 13.99 -3.96 9.02
C GLU A 167 12.68 -4.62 9.48
N TRP A 168 11.97 -5.29 8.57
CA TRP A 168 10.68 -5.89 8.88
C TRP A 168 10.80 -7.18 9.69
N ASN A 169 11.96 -7.85 9.64
CA ASN A 169 12.22 -9.10 10.39
C ASN A 169 11.11 -10.16 10.21
N ILE A 170 10.61 -10.28 8.99
CA ILE A 170 9.47 -11.15 8.64
C ILE A 170 9.85 -12.63 8.56
N GLY A 171 8.88 -13.50 8.81
CA GLY A 171 9.04 -14.96 8.73
C GLY A 171 9.24 -15.48 7.32
N ILE A 172 9.71 -16.73 7.19
CA ILE A 172 10.08 -17.31 5.88
C ILE A 172 8.92 -17.37 4.88
N LYS A 173 7.67 -17.54 5.36
CA LYS A 173 6.46 -17.53 4.52
C LYS A 173 6.21 -16.17 3.88
N ASP A 174 6.41 -15.09 4.64
CA ASP A 174 6.23 -13.73 4.15
C ASP A 174 7.38 -13.33 3.22
N GLN A 175 8.62 -13.73 3.54
CA GLN A 175 9.77 -13.55 2.64
C GLN A 175 9.55 -14.23 1.30
N ARG A 176 9.00 -15.45 1.31
CA ARG A 176 8.62 -16.21 0.13
C ARG A 176 7.58 -15.44 -0.69
N ASN A 177 6.48 -15.01 -0.06
CA ASN A 177 5.44 -14.24 -0.74
C ASN A 177 5.98 -12.93 -1.37
N LEU A 178 6.82 -12.20 -0.64
CA LEU A 178 7.46 -10.99 -1.12
C LEU A 178 8.34 -11.25 -2.34
N CYS A 179 9.22 -12.25 -2.27
CA CYS A 179 10.13 -12.58 -3.37
C CYS A 179 9.39 -12.96 -4.65
N LEU A 180 8.33 -13.76 -4.53
CA LEU A 180 7.49 -14.15 -5.67
C LEU A 180 6.78 -12.94 -6.28
N THR A 181 6.19 -12.10 -5.43
CA THR A 181 5.46 -10.91 -5.90
C THR A 181 6.39 -9.93 -6.61
N VAL A 182 7.60 -9.69 -6.08
CA VAL A 182 8.62 -8.85 -6.73
C VAL A 182 9.07 -9.46 -8.06
N ALA A 183 9.29 -10.78 -8.12
CA ALA A 183 9.66 -11.45 -9.37
C ALA A 183 8.58 -11.24 -10.45
N ASN A 184 7.30 -11.35 -10.08
CA ASN A 184 6.17 -11.12 -10.97
C ASN A 184 6.10 -9.66 -11.45
N VAL A 185 6.32 -8.67 -10.57
CA VAL A 185 6.37 -7.26 -10.97
C VAL A 185 7.50 -7.00 -11.97
N LEU A 186 8.68 -7.58 -11.73
CA LEU A 186 9.84 -7.43 -12.60
C LEU A 186 9.71 -8.18 -13.93
N LYS A 187 8.87 -9.21 -14.01
CA LYS A 187 8.62 -9.98 -15.22
C LYS A 187 7.82 -9.20 -16.25
N GLU A 188 6.87 -8.37 -15.80
CA GLU A 188 6.10 -7.47 -16.67
C GLU A 188 6.99 -6.40 -17.33
N ASN A 189 8.13 -6.06 -16.72
CA ASN A 189 9.06 -5.09 -17.26
C ASN A 189 10.16 -5.77 -18.09
N LYS A 190 10.12 -5.56 -19.40
CA LYS A 190 11.02 -6.20 -20.40
C LYS A 190 12.52 -6.00 -20.13
N SER A 191 12.90 -4.97 -19.38
CA SER A 191 14.30 -4.66 -19.10
C SER A 191 14.87 -5.36 -17.86
N SER A 192 14.03 -6.01 -17.06
CA SER A 192 14.40 -6.54 -15.74
C SER A 192 14.37 -8.06 -15.60
N GLY A 193 14.41 -8.80 -16.72
CA GLY A 193 14.39 -10.27 -16.70
C GLY A 193 15.48 -10.91 -15.81
N LYS A 194 16.70 -10.34 -15.78
CA LYS A 194 17.78 -10.82 -14.90
C LYS A 194 17.46 -10.63 -13.42
N ASP A 195 16.86 -9.50 -13.06
CA ASP A 195 16.47 -9.21 -11.68
C ASP A 195 15.26 -10.04 -11.26
N SER A 196 14.27 -10.22 -12.14
CA SER A 196 13.14 -11.13 -11.92
C SER A 196 13.62 -12.55 -11.59
N PHE A 197 14.52 -13.10 -12.42
CA PHE A 197 15.10 -14.42 -12.19
C PHE A 197 15.89 -14.50 -10.87
N LYS A 198 16.62 -13.45 -10.49
CA LYS A 198 17.32 -13.38 -9.20
C LYS A 198 16.35 -13.48 -8.02
N PHE A 199 15.22 -12.77 -8.06
CA PHE A 199 14.19 -12.86 -7.03
C PHE A 199 13.46 -14.20 -7.03
N LEU A 200 13.22 -14.79 -8.20
CA LEU A 200 12.66 -16.13 -8.32
C LEU A 200 13.58 -17.18 -7.68
N THR A 201 14.90 -17.04 -7.87
CA THR A 201 15.89 -17.90 -7.20
C THR A 201 15.87 -17.71 -5.68
N LYS A 202 15.73 -16.47 -5.19
CA LYS A 202 15.55 -16.19 -3.75
C LYS A 202 14.28 -16.84 -3.21
N TYR A 203 13.16 -16.76 -3.94
CA TYR A 203 11.90 -17.44 -3.60
C TYR A 203 12.10 -18.95 -3.47
N LEU A 204 12.69 -19.60 -4.48
CA LEU A 204 12.93 -21.05 -4.47
C LEU A 204 13.86 -21.47 -3.31
N ALA A 205 14.86 -20.65 -2.96
CA ALA A 205 15.75 -20.92 -1.83
C ALA A 205 15.02 -20.95 -0.48
N THR A 206 13.86 -20.29 -0.34
CA THR A 206 13.04 -20.32 0.89
C THR A 206 12.40 -21.68 1.17
N PHE A 207 12.47 -22.63 0.24
CA PHE A 207 11.95 -23.99 0.41
C PHE A 207 13.01 -25.00 0.85
N SER A 208 14.27 -24.58 1.00
CA SER A 208 15.36 -25.47 1.41
C SER A 208 15.11 -26.04 2.82
N GLY A 209 14.97 -27.36 2.91
CA GLY A 209 14.72 -28.05 4.18
C GLY A 209 13.25 -28.13 4.60
N GLU A 210 12.33 -27.62 3.76
CA GLU A 210 10.89 -27.80 3.95
C GLU A 210 10.44 -29.23 3.59
N ASP A 211 9.26 -29.62 4.05
CA ASP A 211 8.67 -30.92 3.69
C ASP A 211 8.14 -30.97 2.24
N SER A 212 7.84 -32.18 1.76
CA SER A 212 7.36 -32.40 0.40
C SER A 212 6.02 -31.74 0.07
N TYR A 213 5.18 -31.47 1.09
CA TYR A 213 3.90 -30.80 0.91
C TYR A 213 4.13 -29.32 0.62
N VAL A 214 4.94 -28.63 1.44
CA VAL A 214 5.29 -27.22 1.23
C VAL A 214 6.11 -27.03 -0.06
N MET A 215 7.04 -27.93 -0.36
CA MET A 215 7.80 -27.91 -1.62
C MET A 215 6.93 -28.06 -2.87
N SER A 216 5.72 -28.63 -2.75
CA SER A 216 4.82 -28.79 -3.89
C SER A 216 4.28 -27.46 -4.43
N GLU A 217 4.19 -26.43 -3.58
CA GLU A 217 3.75 -25.07 -3.94
C GLU A 217 4.72 -24.40 -4.93
N ALA A 218 6.01 -24.74 -4.86
CA ALA A 218 7.05 -24.13 -5.70
C ALA A 218 7.19 -24.76 -7.09
N LYS A 219 6.49 -25.88 -7.38
CA LYS A 219 6.75 -26.70 -8.57
C LYS A 219 6.55 -25.94 -9.88
N GLU A 220 5.44 -25.21 -9.99
CA GLU A 220 5.11 -24.45 -11.20
C GLU A 220 6.16 -23.38 -11.47
N GLU A 221 6.50 -22.61 -10.44
CA GLU A 221 7.52 -21.56 -10.49
C GLU A 221 8.93 -22.11 -10.74
N ALA A 222 9.25 -23.29 -10.20
CA ALA A 222 10.53 -23.97 -10.46
C ALA A 222 10.65 -24.43 -11.92
N VAL A 223 9.58 -24.99 -12.49
CA VAL A 223 9.54 -25.33 -13.92
C VAL A 223 9.70 -24.08 -14.76
N HIS A 224 9.02 -22.99 -14.40
CA HIS A 224 9.14 -21.72 -15.10
C HIS A 224 10.58 -21.18 -15.06
N ALA A 225 11.21 -21.19 -13.89
CA ALA A 225 12.60 -20.77 -13.71
C ALA A 225 13.56 -21.58 -14.61
N ILE A 226 13.39 -22.90 -14.68
CA ILE A 226 14.23 -23.77 -15.53
C ILE A 226 14.03 -23.42 -17.01
N VAL A 227 12.79 -23.23 -17.45
CA VAL A 227 12.48 -22.88 -18.85
C VAL A 227 13.09 -21.52 -19.22
N GLU A 228 12.98 -20.52 -18.36
CA GLU A 228 13.60 -19.21 -18.58
C GLU A 228 15.12 -19.28 -18.58
N PHE A 229 15.72 -20.04 -17.66
CA PHE A 229 17.16 -20.25 -17.59
C PHE A 229 17.71 -20.87 -18.88
N VAL A 230 17.07 -21.92 -19.39
CA VAL A 230 17.50 -22.61 -20.63
C VAL A 230 17.33 -21.70 -21.85
N LYS A 231 16.31 -20.85 -21.88
CA LYS A 231 16.05 -19.92 -23.00
C LYS A 231 16.96 -18.70 -23.01
N ALA A 232 17.61 -18.37 -21.89
CA ALA A 232 18.42 -17.17 -21.76
C ALA A 232 19.91 -17.47 -22.06
N PRO A 233 20.45 -17.02 -23.22
CA PRO A 233 21.82 -17.34 -23.63
C PRO A 233 22.88 -16.78 -22.67
N ASP A 234 22.55 -15.67 -22.01
CA ASP A 234 23.48 -14.89 -21.17
C ASP A 234 23.55 -15.38 -19.72
N THR A 235 22.59 -16.21 -19.28
CA THR A 235 22.44 -16.60 -17.86
C THR A 235 23.41 -17.71 -17.46
N PHE A 236 23.92 -18.49 -18.43
CA PHE A 236 24.93 -19.53 -18.23
C PHE A 236 26.23 -19.03 -17.58
N GLN A 237 26.59 -17.75 -17.75
CA GLN A 237 27.80 -17.18 -17.14
C GLN A 237 27.69 -17.03 -15.61
N VAL A 238 26.49 -16.86 -15.06
CA VAL A 238 26.29 -16.56 -13.63
C VAL A 238 26.46 -17.81 -12.75
N LEU A 239 26.13 -18.99 -13.26
CA LEU A 239 26.34 -20.25 -12.54
C LEU A 239 27.81 -20.73 -12.61
N PHE A 240 28.50 -20.49 -13.73
CA PHE A 240 29.90 -20.91 -13.89
C PHE A 240 30.86 -20.12 -12.98
N MET A 241 30.56 -18.85 -12.70
CA MET A 241 31.40 -18.01 -11.82
C MET A 241 31.31 -18.33 -10.32
N LYS A 242 30.42 -19.23 -9.90
CA LYS A 242 30.34 -19.74 -8.52
C LYS A 242 30.90 -21.15 -8.35
N ILE A 243 31.33 -21.80 -9.43
CA ILE A 243 31.86 -23.18 -9.45
C ILE A 243 33.38 -23.20 -9.72
N VAL A 244 34.01 -22.03 -9.94
CA VAL A 244 35.47 -21.88 -10.06
C VAL A 244 36.02 -21.09 -8.87
#